data_AF-A0A914PWV5-F1
#
_entry.id   AF-A0A914PWV5-F1
#
_cell.length_a   1.000
_cell.length_b   1.000
_cell.length_c   1.000
_cell.angle_alpha   90.00
_cell.angle_beta   90.00
_cell.angle_gamma   90.00
#
_symmetry.space_group_name_H-M   'P 1'
#
loop_
_entity.id
_entity.type
_entity.pdbx_description
1 polymer ?
#
loop_
_entity_poly.entity_id
_entity_poly.type
_entity_poly.pdbx_seq_one_letter_code
_entity_poly.pdbx_strand_id
1 'polypeptide(L)'
;MHLVSTNLVTWVQFLFAKNQSTEKSIAKYFNKKKKDLGKKILSNITTTISSIIDNSDEEDDNISSRSIPANSRSRIPYTPDCRGLECVFGSFTKIFYTAVVEYSLIAAVVMFIVWHNLGRKKSNRISHSMHQISPPFPLKKLVFGLIFGLIFTIGTALSMIFFYVNWYHNEHLDAALNFNITDTVQNGIGIIACIFAFWRLRLLDFADHGAEHDPHHDIHANQELLDMILLAIGTIGELSFSISGLAGVCSNKAWNSLTILLAIARILRIIQSIIQSFLIAFASKLKSTDPDRHPGRQTITFLITLNMAMFIYQWFISDKAGTYEGVISLYGEESWAFFVSIFSPLTVFFRFHSSVCFVEIWKHTYAKPH
;
A
#
# COMPACT_ATOMS: atom_id res chain seq x y z
N MET A 1 7.43 -18.47 -20.65
CA MET A 1 8.77 -18.08 -20.14
C MET A 1 9.25 -16.73 -20.65
N HIS A 2 9.37 -16.46 -21.96
CA HIS A 2 9.86 -15.15 -22.43
C HIS A 2 9.09 -13.95 -21.83
N LEU A 3 7.75 -13.97 -21.82
CA LEU A 3 6.94 -12.92 -21.19
C LEU A 3 7.21 -12.73 -19.68
N VAL A 4 7.50 -13.81 -18.96
CA VAL A 4 7.84 -13.74 -17.52
C VAL A 4 9.19 -13.03 -17.35
N SER A 5 10.19 -13.46 -18.12
CA SER A 5 11.53 -12.86 -18.11
C SER A 5 11.49 -11.38 -18.51
N THR A 6 10.74 -11.02 -19.56
CA THR A 6 10.58 -9.62 -19.99
C THR A 6 9.97 -8.76 -18.90
N ASN A 7 8.92 -9.23 -18.22
CA ASN A 7 8.29 -8.48 -17.12
C ASN A 7 9.23 -8.35 -15.91
N LEU A 8 9.99 -9.39 -15.56
CA LEU A 8 10.99 -9.31 -14.48
C LEU A 8 12.15 -8.35 -14.80
N VAL A 9 12.67 -8.40 -16.03
CA VAL A 9 13.73 -7.47 -16.48
C VAL A 9 13.20 -6.04 -16.50
N THR A 10 11.98 -5.84 -17.00
CA THR A 10 11.28 -4.54 -16.95
C THR A 10 11.17 -4.06 -15.50
N TRP A 11 10.71 -4.91 -14.59
CA TRP A 11 10.61 -4.57 -13.16
C TRP A 11 11.95 -4.10 -12.61
N VAL A 12 13.04 -4.85 -12.83
CA VAL A 12 14.39 -4.49 -12.36
C VAL A 12 14.87 -3.16 -12.97
N GLN A 13 14.70 -2.96 -14.28
CA GLN A 13 15.11 -1.72 -14.95
C GLN A 13 14.37 -0.50 -14.41
N PHE A 14 13.05 -0.60 -14.27
CA PHE A 14 12.22 0.47 -13.74
C PHE A 14 12.38 0.65 -12.23
N LEU A 15 12.85 -0.37 -11.50
CA LEU A 15 13.23 -0.25 -10.08
C LEU A 15 14.44 0.68 -9.92
N PHE A 16 15.47 0.55 -10.75
CA PHE A 16 16.60 1.48 -10.75
C PHE A 16 16.18 2.90 -11.15
N ALA A 17 15.29 3.04 -12.14
CA ALA A 17 14.74 4.35 -12.52
C ALA A 17 13.89 4.97 -11.40
N LYS A 18 13.06 4.16 -10.72
CA LYS A 18 12.27 4.57 -9.56
C LYS A 18 13.17 4.99 -8.40
N ASN A 19 14.28 4.28 -8.16
CA ASN A 19 15.24 4.63 -7.13
C ASN A 19 15.77 6.07 -7.32
N GLN A 20 16.27 6.40 -8.51
CA GLN A 20 16.75 7.75 -8.82
C GLN A 20 15.67 8.84 -8.69
N SER A 21 14.41 8.52 -8.99
CA SER A 21 13.28 9.44 -8.84
C SER A 21 12.88 9.66 -7.37
N THR A 22 12.90 8.58 -6.58
CA THR A 22 12.63 8.59 -5.14
C THR A 22 13.69 9.40 -4.40
N GLU A 23 14.96 9.16 -4.71
CA GLU A 23 16.10 9.90 -4.17
C GLU A 23 15.97 11.42 -4.45
N LYS A 24 15.71 11.81 -5.70
CA LYS A 24 15.46 13.21 -6.06
C LYS A 24 14.25 13.82 -5.34
N SER A 25 13.20 13.02 -5.09
CA SER A 25 12.00 13.48 -4.38
C SER A 25 12.30 13.72 -2.90
N ILE A 26 13.06 12.82 -2.27
CA ILE A 26 13.54 12.94 -0.89
C ILE A 26 14.44 14.17 -0.75
N ALA A 27 15.45 14.31 -1.61
CA ALA A 27 16.37 15.44 -1.58
C ALA A 27 15.65 16.80 -1.77
N LYS A 28 14.65 16.87 -2.65
CA LYS A 28 13.82 18.08 -2.82
C LYS A 28 13.02 18.42 -1.57
N TYR A 29 12.43 17.42 -0.91
CA TYR A 29 11.67 17.63 0.32
C TYR A 29 12.55 18.24 1.43
N PHE A 30 13.73 17.66 1.67
CA PHE A 30 14.67 18.19 2.67
C PHE A 30 15.21 19.57 2.32
N ASN A 31 15.52 19.83 1.04
CA ASN A 31 15.98 21.15 0.61
C ASN A 31 14.89 22.23 0.79
N LYS A 32 13.62 21.92 0.48
CA LYS A 32 12.49 22.84 0.71
C LYS A 32 12.33 23.12 2.20
N LYS A 33 12.35 22.08 3.04
CA LYS A 33 12.24 22.23 4.50
C LYS A 33 13.39 23.04 5.09
N LYS A 34 14.64 22.81 4.65
CA LYS A 34 15.81 23.60 5.08
C LYS A 34 15.66 25.08 4.71
N LYS A 35 15.11 25.38 3.53
CA LYS A 35 14.82 26.74 3.07
C LYS A 35 13.72 27.41 3.90
N ASP A 36 12.66 26.69 4.24
CA ASP A 36 11.55 27.20 5.05
C ASP A 36 11.97 27.42 6.52
N LEU A 37 12.81 26.53 7.06
CA LEU A 37 13.42 26.72 8.37
C LEU A 37 14.36 27.93 8.39
N GLY A 38 15.19 28.10 7.35
CA GLY A 38 16.06 29.27 7.20
C GLY A 38 15.27 30.58 7.12
N LYS A 39 14.13 30.59 6.40
CA LYS A 39 13.21 31.73 6.37
C LYS A 39 12.59 32.04 7.73
N LYS A 40 12.14 31.02 8.49
CA LYS A 40 11.59 31.20 9.85
C LYS A 40 12.63 31.74 10.83
N ILE A 41 13.88 31.26 10.76
CA ILE A 41 14.96 31.77 11.60
C ILE A 41 15.26 33.23 11.23
N LEU A 42 15.36 33.53 9.94
CA LEU A 42 15.60 34.90 9.47
C LEU A 42 14.47 35.84 9.88
N SER A 43 13.20 35.44 9.73
CA SER A 43 12.05 36.25 10.17
C SER A 43 12.05 36.48 11.67
N ASN A 44 12.34 35.45 12.47
CA ASN A 44 12.39 35.59 13.93
C ASN A 44 13.52 36.54 14.36
N ILE A 45 14.70 36.44 13.74
CA ILE A 45 15.81 37.37 14.00
C ILE A 45 15.43 38.79 13.58
N THR A 46 14.81 38.98 12.41
CA THR A 46 14.34 40.30 11.98
C THR A 46 13.32 40.87 12.96
N THR A 47 12.33 40.08 13.41
CA THR A 47 11.32 40.51 14.39
C THR A 47 11.94 40.83 15.75
N THR A 48 12.89 40.03 16.24
CA THR A 48 13.60 40.28 17.50
C THR A 48 14.45 41.54 17.40
N ILE A 49 15.15 41.76 16.28
CA ILE A 49 15.95 42.98 16.06
C ILE A 49 15.02 44.21 15.97
N SER A 50 13.90 44.15 15.26
CA SER A 50 12.94 45.27 15.24
C SER A 50 12.34 45.55 16.61
N SER A 51 12.06 44.53 17.43
CA SER A 51 11.59 44.73 18.81
C SER A 51 12.66 45.25 19.77
N ILE A 52 13.95 45.06 19.46
CA ILE A 52 15.06 45.65 20.22
C ILE A 52 15.23 47.11 19.84
N ILE A 53 15.11 47.43 18.54
CA ILE A 53 15.16 48.80 18.03
C ILE A 53 13.97 49.64 18.52
N ASP A 54 12.76 49.07 18.63
CA ASP A 54 11.60 49.77 19.19
C ASP A 54 11.67 50.00 20.72
N ASN A 55 12.62 49.37 21.43
CA ASN A 55 12.84 49.53 22.87
C ASN A 55 14.04 50.42 23.23
N SER A 56 14.76 50.92 22.23
CA SER A 56 15.85 51.88 22.40
C SER A 56 15.63 53.00 21.40
N ASP A 57 14.92 54.06 21.83
CA ASP A 57 15.29 55.46 21.65
C ASP A 57 14.11 56.38 22.04
N GLU A 58 14.13 56.87 23.28
CA GLU A 58 13.94 58.31 23.55
C GLU A 58 15.36 58.88 23.64
N GLU A 59 15.86 59.51 22.57
CA GLU A 59 16.63 60.77 22.55
C GLU A 59 17.26 61.00 21.16
N ASP A 60 17.14 62.25 20.71
CA ASP A 60 17.64 62.78 19.44
C ASP A 60 19.16 62.64 19.28
N ASP A 61 19.64 62.33 18.05
CA ASP A 61 20.62 63.21 17.40
C ASP A 61 20.88 62.89 15.92
N ASN A 62 21.04 63.97 15.15
CA ASN A 62 21.36 64.00 13.72
C ASN A 62 22.76 63.47 13.41
N ILE A 63 22.89 62.32 12.71
CA ILE A 63 24.10 62.01 11.94
C ILE A 63 23.75 61.39 10.58
N SER A 64 24.21 62.07 9.52
CA SER A 64 24.12 61.70 8.11
C SER A 64 24.68 60.29 7.83
N SER A 65 23.83 59.38 7.37
CA SER A 65 24.26 58.08 6.83
C SER A 65 24.19 58.07 5.30
N ARG A 66 25.38 58.04 4.74
CA ARG A 66 25.76 57.90 3.34
C ARG A 66 25.11 56.63 2.75
N SER A 67 24.39 56.78 1.65
CA SER A 67 23.83 55.68 0.87
C SER A 67 24.93 54.73 0.38
N ILE A 68 24.92 53.49 0.89
CA ILE A 68 25.68 52.37 0.32
C ILE A 68 24.73 51.63 -0.64
N PRO A 69 24.98 51.62 -1.96
CA PRO A 69 24.15 50.86 -2.88
C PRO A 69 24.51 49.37 -2.73
N ALA A 70 23.68 48.61 -2.03
CA ALA A 70 23.74 47.16 -2.02
C ALA A 70 23.27 46.61 -3.37
N ASN A 71 24.14 46.67 -4.37
CA ASN A 71 23.99 45.91 -5.61
C ASN A 71 24.37 44.43 -5.33
N SER A 72 23.55 43.73 -4.55
CA SER A 72 23.59 42.28 -4.48
C SER A 72 22.58 41.73 -5.48
N ARG A 73 23.07 41.45 -6.69
CA ARG A 73 22.43 40.51 -7.63
C ARG A 73 22.26 39.18 -6.90
N SER A 74 21.15 39.01 -6.20
CA SER A 74 20.66 37.72 -5.75
C SER A 74 20.35 36.92 -7.01
N ARG A 75 21.26 36.03 -7.38
CA ARG A 75 20.96 34.95 -8.31
C ARG A 75 19.87 34.10 -7.66
N ILE A 76 18.62 34.42 -8.01
CA ILE A 76 17.46 33.56 -7.78
C ILE A 76 17.83 32.19 -8.37
N PRO A 77 17.87 31.10 -7.58
CA PRO A 77 18.11 29.79 -8.13
C PRO A 77 16.98 29.49 -9.10
N TYR A 78 17.34 29.23 -10.35
CA TYR A 78 16.47 28.84 -11.44
C TYR A 78 15.63 27.63 -11.02
N THR A 79 14.42 27.87 -10.50
CA THR A 79 13.37 26.87 -10.50
C THR A 79 12.90 26.79 -11.95
N PRO A 80 13.00 25.64 -12.64
CA PRO A 80 12.43 25.54 -13.97
C PRO A 80 10.93 25.74 -13.81
N ASP A 81 10.48 26.92 -14.24
CA ASP A 81 9.10 27.36 -14.18
C ASP A 81 8.35 26.57 -15.25
N CYS A 82 7.81 25.44 -14.82
CA CYS A 82 7.29 24.40 -15.68
C CYS A 82 5.89 24.83 -16.17
N ARG A 83 5.79 25.18 -17.45
CA ARG A 83 4.59 25.80 -18.04
C ARG A 83 3.58 24.74 -18.51
N GLY A 84 2.34 24.84 -18.01
CA GLY A 84 1.16 24.21 -18.59
C GLY A 84 1.28 22.70 -18.78
N LEU A 85 1.18 22.26 -20.03
CA LEU A 85 1.13 20.84 -20.43
C LEU A 85 2.35 20.05 -19.92
N GLU A 86 3.57 20.62 -19.94
CA GLU A 86 4.79 19.92 -19.48
C GLU A 86 4.75 19.53 -18.00
N CYS A 87 4.09 20.33 -17.16
CA CYS A 87 3.95 20.02 -15.73
C CYS A 87 2.90 18.96 -15.46
N VAL A 88 1.84 18.97 -16.26
CA VAL A 88 0.81 17.95 -16.25
C VAL A 88 1.39 16.62 -16.74
N PHE A 89 2.11 16.62 -17.87
CA PHE A 89 2.78 15.44 -18.42
C PHE A 89 3.90 14.92 -17.52
N GLY A 90 4.70 15.79 -16.88
CA GLY A 90 5.72 15.39 -15.91
C GLY A 90 5.13 14.70 -14.68
N SER A 91 3.98 15.18 -14.20
CA SER A 91 3.24 14.57 -13.08
C SER A 91 2.66 13.20 -13.45
N PHE A 92 2.04 13.08 -14.64
CA PHE A 92 1.54 11.80 -15.15
C PHE A 92 2.66 10.79 -15.39
N THR A 93 3.78 11.24 -15.92
CA THR A 93 4.95 10.39 -16.16
C THR A 93 5.43 9.75 -14.86
N LYS A 94 5.46 10.49 -13.75
CA LYS A 94 5.82 9.93 -12.42
C LYS A 94 4.83 8.85 -11.95
N ILE A 95 3.53 9.08 -12.15
CA ILE A 95 2.49 8.12 -11.82
C ILE A 95 2.65 6.85 -12.67
N PHE A 96 2.85 7.00 -13.98
CA PHE A 96 3.07 5.87 -14.88
C PHE A 96 4.33 5.08 -14.55
N TYR A 97 5.43 5.74 -14.14
CA TYR A 97 6.63 5.03 -13.69
C TYR A 97 6.35 4.11 -12.49
N THR A 98 5.67 4.62 -11.45
CA THR A 98 5.29 3.81 -10.28
C THR A 98 4.33 2.69 -10.66
N ALA A 99 3.35 2.98 -11.52
CA ALA A 99 2.41 2.00 -12.01
C ALA A 99 3.07 0.89 -12.84
N VAL A 100 4.07 1.21 -13.68
CA VAL A 100 4.81 0.23 -14.49
C VAL A 100 5.63 -0.72 -13.61
N VAL A 101 6.27 -0.22 -12.54
CA VAL A 101 6.98 -1.08 -11.58
C VAL A 101 6.02 -2.08 -10.93
N GLU A 102 4.88 -1.62 -10.45
CA GLU A 102 3.91 -2.49 -9.78
C GLU A 102 3.21 -3.44 -10.76
N TYR A 103 2.88 -2.95 -11.96
CA TYR A 103 2.30 -3.73 -13.05
C TYR A 103 3.23 -4.85 -13.50
N SER A 104 4.51 -4.56 -13.76
CA SER A 104 5.47 -5.54 -14.28
C SER A 104 5.69 -6.70 -13.31
N LEU A 105 5.70 -6.44 -12.00
CA LEU A 105 5.74 -7.49 -10.98
C LEU A 105 4.49 -8.38 -11.02
N ILE A 106 3.30 -7.78 -11.01
CA ILE A 106 2.03 -8.53 -11.06
C ILE A 106 1.94 -9.32 -12.38
N ALA A 107 2.30 -8.71 -13.50
CA ALA A 107 2.28 -9.33 -14.82
C ALA A 107 3.26 -10.51 -14.92
N ALA A 108 4.46 -10.40 -14.34
CA ALA A 108 5.40 -11.52 -14.26
C ALA A 108 4.79 -12.72 -13.51
N VAL A 109 4.15 -12.46 -12.36
CA VAL A 109 3.50 -13.50 -11.55
C VAL A 109 2.32 -14.11 -12.29
N VAL A 110 1.42 -13.30 -12.85
CA VAL A 110 0.25 -13.81 -13.61
C VAL A 110 0.71 -14.64 -14.80
N MET A 111 1.71 -14.18 -15.56
CA MET A 111 2.25 -14.94 -16.68
C MET A 111 2.94 -16.23 -16.25
N PHE A 112 3.59 -16.23 -15.07
CA PHE A 112 4.17 -17.43 -14.50
C PHE A 112 3.09 -18.45 -14.10
N ILE A 113 2.01 -18.00 -13.44
CA ILE A 113 0.86 -18.84 -13.10
C ILE A 113 0.23 -19.42 -14.37
N VAL A 114 -0.01 -18.59 -15.39
CA VAL A 114 -0.57 -19.05 -16.67
C VAL A 114 0.34 -20.09 -17.30
N TRP A 115 1.64 -19.82 -17.39
CA TRP A 115 2.61 -20.75 -17.97
C TRP A 115 2.69 -22.07 -17.20
N HIS A 116 2.73 -22.00 -15.87
CA HIS A 116 2.73 -23.17 -14.99
C HIS A 116 1.48 -24.03 -15.17
N ASN A 117 0.35 -23.40 -15.51
CA ASN A 117 -0.93 -24.06 -15.74
C ASN A 117 -1.17 -24.49 -17.20
N LEU A 118 -0.31 -24.14 -18.16
CA LEU A 118 -0.44 -24.57 -19.56
C LEU A 118 -0.30 -26.09 -19.70
N GLY A 119 -1.12 -26.69 -20.57
CA GLY A 119 -1.09 -28.13 -20.86
C GLY A 119 -1.74 -29.01 -19.80
N ARG A 120 -2.17 -28.45 -18.65
CA ARG A 120 -2.97 -29.17 -17.66
C ARG A 120 -4.38 -29.37 -18.21
N LYS A 121 -4.79 -30.62 -18.41
CA LYS A 121 -6.19 -30.95 -18.74
C LYS A 121 -7.05 -30.55 -17.55
N LYS A 122 -7.69 -29.38 -17.61
CA LYS A 122 -8.94 -29.17 -16.86
C LYS A 122 -9.87 -30.26 -17.35
N SER A 123 -10.24 -31.19 -16.48
CA SER A 123 -11.33 -32.12 -16.79
C SER A 123 -12.48 -31.30 -17.33
N ASN A 124 -13.00 -31.70 -18.49
CA ASN A 124 -14.11 -31.05 -19.18
C ASN A 124 -15.43 -31.32 -18.42
N ARG A 125 -15.43 -31.14 -17.10
CA ARG A 125 -16.63 -31.04 -16.26
C ARG A 125 -17.14 -29.58 -16.18
N ILE A 126 -16.74 -28.73 -17.13
CA ILE A 126 -17.26 -27.36 -17.29
C ILE A 126 -18.46 -27.31 -18.25
N SER A 127 -18.79 -28.39 -18.98
CA SER A 127 -20.01 -28.40 -19.80
C SER A 127 -21.09 -29.25 -19.14
N HIS A 128 -21.82 -28.66 -18.19
CA HIS A 128 -23.28 -28.82 -17.96
C HIS A 128 -23.80 -28.17 -16.66
N SER A 129 -22.96 -27.62 -15.78
CA SER A 129 -23.43 -26.88 -14.59
C SER A 129 -23.35 -25.35 -14.73
N MET A 130 -23.47 -24.81 -15.95
CA MET A 130 -23.74 -23.38 -16.18
C MET A 130 -25.18 -23.11 -16.66
N HIS A 131 -26.07 -24.11 -16.60
CA HIS A 131 -27.49 -23.99 -16.97
C HIS A 131 -28.49 -24.25 -15.83
N GLN A 132 -28.05 -24.17 -14.58
CA GLN A 132 -28.96 -24.02 -13.44
C GLN A 132 -28.51 -22.88 -12.54
N ILE A 133 -28.49 -21.68 -13.11
CA ILE A 133 -28.85 -20.48 -12.35
C ILE A 133 -30.39 -20.47 -12.32
N SER A 134 -30.97 -21.30 -11.47
CA SER A 134 -32.37 -21.16 -11.04
C SER A 134 -32.38 -20.80 -9.55
N PRO A 135 -32.96 -19.66 -9.15
CA PRO A 135 -33.09 -19.26 -7.74
C PRO A 135 -34.21 -20.08 -7.07
N PRO A 136 -34.18 -20.28 -5.74
CA PRO A 136 -34.06 -19.22 -4.76
C PRO A 136 -32.93 -19.49 -3.77
N PHE A 137 -31.69 -19.24 -4.18
CA PHE A 137 -30.69 -18.89 -3.16
C PHE A 137 -31.19 -17.60 -2.50
N PRO A 138 -31.26 -17.48 -1.16
CA PRO A 138 -31.56 -16.21 -0.54
C PRO A 138 -30.41 -15.26 -0.88
N LEU A 139 -30.61 -14.50 -1.96
CA LEU A 139 -29.75 -13.44 -2.49
C LEU A 139 -29.24 -12.53 -1.35
N LYS A 140 -30.11 -12.36 -0.34
CA LYS A 140 -29.83 -11.71 0.95
C LYS A 140 -28.50 -12.17 1.58
N LYS A 141 -28.19 -13.47 1.62
CA LYS A 141 -26.98 -13.99 2.29
C LYS A 141 -25.69 -13.75 1.51
N LEU A 142 -25.67 -13.64 0.18
CA LEU A 142 -24.44 -13.29 -0.56
C LEU A 142 -24.21 -11.77 -0.59
N VAL A 143 -25.31 -11.03 -0.63
CA VAL A 143 -25.33 -9.57 -0.79
C VAL A 143 -24.71 -8.84 0.41
N PHE A 144 -24.88 -9.32 1.65
CA PHE A 144 -24.35 -8.59 2.82
C PHE A 144 -22.83 -8.42 2.80
N GLY A 145 -22.06 -9.49 2.52
CA GLY A 145 -20.60 -9.39 2.48
C GLY A 145 -20.11 -8.42 1.40
N LEU A 146 -20.77 -8.42 0.23
CA LEU A 146 -20.50 -7.48 -0.85
C LEU A 146 -20.93 -6.05 -0.52
N ILE A 147 -22.06 -5.85 0.18
CA ILE A 147 -22.52 -4.52 0.61
C ILE A 147 -21.51 -3.91 1.59
N PHE A 148 -21.11 -4.63 2.63
CA PHE A 148 -20.09 -4.13 3.56
C PHE A 148 -18.78 -3.85 2.84
N GLY A 149 -18.41 -4.70 1.89
CA GLY A 149 -17.26 -4.52 1.02
C GLY A 149 -17.33 -3.26 0.17
N LEU A 150 -18.49 -2.99 -0.43
CA LEU A 150 -18.75 -1.82 -1.25
C LEU A 150 -18.70 -0.54 -0.41
N ILE A 151 -19.34 -0.53 0.75
CA ILE A 151 -19.30 0.61 1.69
C ILE A 151 -17.85 0.91 2.09
N PHE A 152 -17.08 -0.12 2.43
CA PHE A 152 -15.66 0.02 2.76
C PHE A 152 -14.84 0.56 1.58
N THR A 153 -15.13 0.10 0.37
CA THR A 153 -14.47 0.55 -0.87
C THR A 153 -14.78 2.03 -1.15
N ILE A 154 -16.05 2.44 -0.99
CA ILE A 154 -16.47 3.84 -1.15
C ILE A 154 -15.75 4.72 -0.12
N GLY A 155 -15.73 4.32 1.16
CA GLY A 155 -15.01 5.06 2.20
C GLY A 155 -13.51 5.19 1.91
N THR A 156 -12.90 4.12 1.41
CA THR A 156 -11.50 4.12 0.97
C THR A 156 -11.26 5.07 -0.21
N ALA A 157 -12.15 5.09 -1.19
CA ALA A 157 -12.07 6.01 -2.33
C ALA A 157 -12.22 7.47 -1.90
N LEU A 158 -13.15 7.77 -0.98
CA LEU A 158 -13.31 9.12 -0.42
C LEU A 158 -12.06 9.58 0.33
N SER A 159 -11.48 8.72 1.16
CA SER A 159 -10.20 9.03 1.84
C SER A 159 -9.07 9.26 0.84
N MET A 160 -8.99 8.48 -0.23
CA MET A 160 -8.00 8.66 -1.28
C MET A 160 -8.15 10.02 -1.97
N ILE A 161 -9.37 10.43 -2.30
CA ILE A 161 -9.63 11.76 -2.87
C ILE A 161 -9.17 12.85 -1.89
N PHE A 162 -9.54 12.74 -0.62
CA PHE A 162 -9.15 13.71 0.40
C PHE A 162 -7.62 13.81 0.56
N PHE A 163 -6.90 12.68 0.53
CA PHE A 163 -5.43 12.66 0.52
C PHE A 163 -4.86 13.49 -0.65
N TYR A 164 -5.36 13.26 -1.87
CA TYR A 164 -4.87 13.94 -3.07
C TYR A 164 -5.19 15.44 -3.07
N VAL A 165 -6.36 15.83 -2.56
CA VAL A 165 -6.75 17.24 -2.42
C VAL A 165 -5.77 17.95 -1.49
N ASN A 166 -5.53 17.43 -0.27
CA ASN A 166 -4.59 18.05 0.68
C ASN A 166 -3.16 18.05 0.15
N TRP A 167 -2.77 16.98 -0.57
CA TRP A 167 -1.46 16.92 -1.23
C TRP A 167 -1.30 18.03 -2.27
N TYR A 168 -2.33 18.30 -3.08
CA TYR A 168 -2.32 19.35 -4.09
C TYR A 168 -2.27 20.75 -3.48
N HIS A 169 -2.96 20.97 -2.35
CA HIS A 169 -2.93 22.24 -1.62
C HIS A 169 -1.64 22.48 -0.82
N ASN A 170 -0.63 21.61 -0.92
CA ASN A 170 0.62 21.62 -0.15
C ASN A 170 0.44 21.44 1.37
N GLU A 171 -0.71 20.94 1.80
CA GLU A 171 -1.02 20.58 3.20
C GLU A 171 -0.49 19.18 3.50
N HIS A 172 0.84 19.01 3.40
CA HIS A 172 1.48 17.69 3.50
C HIS A 172 1.29 17.02 4.87
N LEU A 173 1.11 17.80 5.94
CA LEU A 173 0.84 17.27 7.27
C LEU A 173 -0.55 16.61 7.34
N ASP A 174 -1.57 17.30 6.83
CA ASP A 174 -2.95 16.79 6.81
C ASP A 174 -3.11 15.61 5.86
N ALA A 175 -2.42 15.64 4.71
CA ALA A 175 -2.31 14.49 3.83
C ALA A 175 -1.68 13.28 4.54
N ALA A 176 -0.57 13.47 5.25
CA ALA A 176 0.09 12.40 6.00
C ALA A 176 -0.79 11.86 7.14
N LEU A 177 -1.50 12.74 7.86
CA LEU A 177 -2.43 12.36 8.92
C LEU A 177 -3.59 11.54 8.36
N ASN A 178 -4.21 11.99 7.27
CA ASN A 178 -5.28 11.26 6.61
C ASN A 178 -4.81 9.86 6.14
N PHE A 179 -3.62 9.77 5.56
CA PHE A 179 -3.04 8.50 5.16
C PHE A 179 -2.90 7.53 6.33
N ASN A 180 -2.29 7.97 7.43
CA ASN A 180 -2.05 7.09 8.58
C ASN A 180 -3.33 6.73 9.33
N ILE A 181 -4.31 7.63 9.42
CA ILE A 181 -5.64 7.31 9.98
C ILE A 181 -6.33 6.26 9.12
N THR A 182 -6.33 6.45 7.79
CA THR A 182 -6.98 5.51 6.87
C THR A 182 -6.33 4.14 6.93
N ASP A 183 -4.99 4.09 6.89
CA ASP A 183 -4.23 2.85 7.02
C ASP A 183 -4.51 2.16 8.37
N THR A 184 -4.55 2.90 9.48
CA THR A 184 -4.89 2.38 10.82
C THR A 184 -6.29 1.76 10.83
N VAL A 185 -7.28 2.48 10.30
CA VAL A 185 -8.69 2.03 10.25
C VAL A 185 -8.85 0.80 9.37
N GLN A 186 -8.25 0.80 8.18
CA GLN A 186 -8.32 -0.32 7.25
C GLN A 186 -7.69 -1.59 7.84
N ASN A 187 -6.50 -1.48 8.44
CA ASN A 187 -5.84 -2.63 9.06
C ASN A 187 -6.59 -3.08 10.34
N GLY A 188 -7.14 -2.16 11.12
CA GLY A 188 -7.97 -2.49 12.28
C GLY A 188 -9.23 -3.28 11.89
N ILE A 189 -9.98 -2.82 10.89
CA ILE A 189 -11.13 -3.53 10.34
C ILE A 189 -10.69 -4.89 9.75
N GLY A 190 -9.55 -4.93 9.07
CA GLY A 190 -8.95 -6.15 8.54
C GLY A 190 -8.67 -7.20 9.61
N ILE A 191 -8.11 -6.80 10.76
CA ILE A 191 -7.86 -7.69 11.90
C ILE A 191 -9.17 -8.27 12.43
N ILE A 192 -10.17 -7.41 12.67
CA ILE A 192 -11.49 -7.83 13.17
C ILE A 192 -12.13 -8.82 12.18
N ALA A 193 -12.08 -8.53 10.88
CA ALA A 193 -12.60 -9.40 9.83
C ALA A 193 -11.87 -10.74 9.77
N CYS A 194 -10.54 -10.77 9.93
CA CYS A 194 -9.77 -12.00 9.95
C CYS A 194 -10.10 -12.85 11.19
N ILE A 195 -10.20 -12.25 12.38
CA ILE A 195 -10.58 -12.97 13.61
C ILE A 195 -11.98 -13.55 13.47
N PHE A 196 -12.93 -12.76 12.94
CA PHE A 196 -14.29 -13.25 12.69
C PHE A 196 -14.31 -14.37 11.65
N ALA A 197 -13.51 -14.28 10.59
CA ALA A 197 -13.36 -15.34 9.61
C ALA A 197 -12.82 -16.62 10.26
N PHE A 198 -11.75 -16.54 11.04
CA PHE A 198 -11.24 -17.70 11.80
C PHE A 198 -12.31 -18.34 12.67
N TRP A 199 -13.08 -17.53 13.41
CA TRP A 199 -14.14 -18.05 14.25
C TRP A 199 -15.23 -18.78 13.44
N ARG A 200 -15.64 -18.23 12.30
CA ARG A 200 -16.66 -18.84 11.44
C ARG A 200 -16.15 -20.06 10.67
N LEU A 201 -14.90 -20.05 10.22
CA LEU A 201 -14.31 -21.12 9.41
C LEU A 201 -13.95 -22.36 10.23
N ARG A 202 -13.81 -22.24 11.56
CA ARG A 202 -13.69 -23.40 12.47
C ARG A 202 -14.88 -24.37 12.44
N LEU A 203 -15.99 -23.98 11.82
CA LEU A 203 -17.18 -24.82 11.64
C LEU A 203 -17.11 -25.69 10.38
N LEU A 204 -16.05 -25.54 9.57
CA LEU A 204 -15.81 -26.35 8.37
C LEU A 204 -14.90 -27.52 8.71
N ASP A 205 -15.04 -28.59 7.95
CA ASP A 205 -14.21 -29.77 8.09
C ASP A 205 -12.92 -29.59 7.26
N PHE A 206 -11.86 -30.27 7.69
CA PHE A 206 -10.66 -30.39 6.88
C PHE A 206 -10.97 -31.24 5.65
N ALA A 207 -10.46 -30.82 4.49
CA ALA A 207 -10.58 -31.63 3.29
C ALA A 207 -9.85 -32.95 3.52
N ASP A 208 -10.59 -34.05 3.66
CA ASP A 208 -9.98 -35.37 3.81
C ASP A 208 -9.27 -35.72 2.49
N HIS A 209 -7.95 -35.84 2.52
CA HIS A 209 -7.11 -36.24 1.38
C HIS A 209 -6.98 -37.77 1.31
N GLY A 210 -8.00 -38.49 1.78
CA GLY A 210 -8.01 -39.94 1.90
C GLY A 210 -7.77 -40.65 0.57
N ALA A 211 -6.54 -41.17 0.41
CA ALA A 211 -6.18 -42.46 -0.18
C ALA A 211 -6.79 -42.90 -1.52
N GLU A 212 -7.23 -41.98 -2.40
CA GLU A 212 -7.45 -42.31 -3.80
C GLU A 212 -6.35 -41.61 -4.62
N HIS A 213 -5.53 -42.41 -5.30
CA HIS A 213 -4.44 -41.94 -6.16
C HIS A 213 -5.03 -41.29 -7.42
N ASP A 214 -5.70 -40.15 -7.24
CA ASP A 214 -6.19 -39.32 -8.33
C ASP A 214 -5.00 -38.50 -8.87
N PRO A 215 -4.60 -38.66 -10.14
CA PRO A 215 -3.57 -37.84 -10.76
C PRO A 215 -3.88 -36.33 -10.76
N HIS A 216 -5.10 -35.94 -10.38
CA HIS A 216 -5.46 -34.54 -10.11
C HIS A 216 -5.05 -34.02 -8.73
N HIS A 217 -4.71 -34.88 -7.76
CA HIS A 217 -4.22 -34.49 -6.43
C HIS A 217 -2.89 -33.72 -6.51
N ASP A 218 -1.95 -34.21 -7.31
CA ASP A 218 -0.65 -33.57 -7.52
C ASP A 218 -0.77 -32.19 -8.17
N ILE A 219 -1.80 -31.97 -8.99
CA ILE A 219 -2.04 -30.68 -9.65
C ILE A 219 -2.57 -29.65 -8.65
N HIS A 220 -3.51 -30.04 -7.80
CA HIS A 220 -4.03 -29.16 -6.74
C HIS A 220 -2.95 -28.83 -5.71
N ALA A 221 -2.19 -29.82 -5.26
CA ALA A 221 -1.08 -29.62 -4.33
C ALA A 221 0.00 -28.67 -4.89
N ASN A 222 0.36 -28.80 -6.17
CA ASN A 222 1.33 -27.91 -6.82
C ASN A 222 0.84 -26.47 -7.00
N GLN A 223 -0.46 -26.27 -7.22
CA GLN A 223 -1.05 -24.93 -7.30
C GLN A 223 -1.12 -24.29 -5.91
N GLU A 224 -1.58 -25.04 -4.89
CA GLU A 224 -1.58 -24.58 -3.50
C GLU A 224 -0.17 -24.20 -3.02
N LEU A 225 0.85 -25.00 -3.38
CA LEU A 225 2.24 -24.68 -3.07
C LEU A 225 2.68 -23.37 -3.73
N LEU A 226 2.32 -23.14 -5.00
CA LEU A 226 2.64 -21.90 -5.69
C LEU A 226 1.98 -20.69 -5.00
N ASP A 227 0.70 -20.80 -4.66
CA ASP A 227 -0.03 -19.72 -4.01
C ASP A 227 0.53 -19.41 -2.62
N MET A 228 1.00 -20.43 -1.89
CA MET A 228 1.71 -20.29 -0.61
C MET A 228 3.07 -19.60 -0.77
N ILE A 229 3.85 -19.94 -1.80
CA ILE A 229 5.15 -19.29 -2.07
C ILE A 229 4.93 -17.81 -2.42
N LEU A 230 3.97 -17.52 -3.30
CA LEU A 230 3.62 -16.15 -3.68
C LEU A 230 3.11 -15.34 -2.48
N LEU A 231 2.27 -15.95 -1.64
CA LEU A 231 1.81 -15.35 -0.39
C LEU A 231 3.01 -15.05 0.53
N ALA A 232 3.91 -16.00 0.73
CA ALA A 232 5.09 -15.82 1.58
C ALA A 232 5.99 -14.68 1.11
N ILE A 233 6.26 -14.57 -0.20
CA ILE A 233 7.03 -13.46 -0.78
C ILE A 233 6.33 -12.11 -0.51
N GLY A 234 5.01 -12.05 -0.71
CA GLY A 234 4.23 -10.85 -0.40
C GLY A 234 4.29 -10.49 1.10
N THR A 235 4.12 -11.47 1.98
CA THR A 235 4.17 -11.29 3.43
C THR A 235 5.55 -10.82 3.89
N ILE A 236 6.63 -11.39 3.36
CA ILE A 236 8.00 -10.94 3.65
C ILE A 236 8.17 -9.47 3.25
N GLY A 237 7.64 -9.08 2.09
CA GLY A 237 7.70 -7.69 1.63
C GLY A 237 6.94 -6.72 2.53
N GLU A 238 5.70 -7.08 2.91
CA GLU A 238 4.85 -6.29 3.83
C GLU A 238 5.48 -6.15 5.21
N LEU A 239 6.04 -7.23 5.76
CA LEU A 239 6.70 -7.22 7.06
C LEU A 239 7.98 -6.39 7.04
N SER A 240 8.82 -6.59 6.01
CA SER A 240 10.06 -5.81 5.85
C SER A 240 9.76 -4.32 5.79
N PHE A 241 8.78 -3.92 4.96
CA PHE A 241 8.38 -2.53 4.84
C PHE A 241 7.84 -1.95 6.16
N SER A 242 7.00 -2.71 6.87
CA SER A 242 6.38 -2.25 8.11
C SER A 242 7.35 -2.18 9.28
N ILE A 243 8.25 -3.14 9.41
CA ILE A 243 9.29 -3.18 10.46
C ILE A 243 10.28 -2.05 10.26
N SER A 244 10.77 -1.83 9.03
CA SER A 244 11.69 -0.72 8.75
C SER A 244 11.03 0.63 9.00
N GLY A 245 9.76 0.78 8.63
CA GLY A 245 8.96 1.96 8.95
C GLY A 245 8.83 2.18 10.46
N LEU A 246 8.53 1.13 11.23
CA LEU A 246 8.42 1.19 12.69
C LEU A 246 9.76 1.56 13.35
N ALA A 247 10.87 0.96 12.89
CA ALA A 247 12.20 1.28 13.38
C ALA A 247 12.54 2.78 13.21
N GLY A 248 12.19 3.37 12.06
CA GLY A 248 12.38 4.80 11.83
C GLY A 248 11.48 5.69 12.69
N VAL A 249 10.28 5.23 13.06
CA VAL A 249 9.42 5.93 14.03
C VAL A 249 10.03 5.88 15.44
N CYS A 250 10.56 4.72 15.84
CA CYS A 250 11.21 4.54 17.13
C CYS A 250 12.53 5.31 17.26
N SER A 251 13.17 5.67 16.15
CA SER A 251 14.40 6.47 16.15
C SER A 251 14.18 7.94 16.54
N ASN A 252 12.93 8.40 16.66
CA ASN A 252 12.67 9.79 17.04
C ASN A 252 13.00 10.07 18.51
N LYS A 253 13.64 11.22 18.75
CA LYS A 253 14.01 11.68 20.09
C LYS A 253 12.81 12.09 20.96
N ALA A 254 11.69 12.48 20.35
CA ALA A 254 10.49 12.91 21.05
C ALA A 254 9.23 12.24 20.46
N TRP A 255 8.35 11.79 21.35
CA TRP A 255 7.09 11.13 20.99
C TRP A 255 5.94 12.14 21.08
N ASN A 256 5.44 12.53 19.91
CA ASN A 256 4.23 13.35 19.79
C ASN A 256 3.06 12.47 19.36
N SER A 257 1.82 13.00 19.41
CA SER A 257 0.61 12.26 19.00
C SER A 257 0.70 11.67 17.58
N LEU A 258 1.36 12.37 16.64
CA LEU A 258 1.60 11.87 15.29
C LEU A 258 2.56 10.66 15.27
N THR A 259 3.64 10.70 16.05
CA THR A 259 4.61 9.60 16.17
C THR A 259 3.94 8.35 16.76
N ILE A 260 3.06 8.54 17.75
CA ILE A 260 2.27 7.46 18.34
C ILE A 260 1.32 6.86 17.30
N LEU A 261 0.58 7.68 16.55
CA LEU A 261 -0.30 7.22 15.47
C LEU A 261 0.48 6.41 14.41
N LEU A 262 1.64 6.92 13.99
CA LEU A 262 2.53 6.23 13.06
C LEU A 262 2.97 4.86 13.60
N ALA A 263 3.38 4.78 14.86
CA ALA A 263 3.77 3.52 15.49
C ALA A 263 2.60 2.52 15.54
N ILE A 264 1.41 2.97 15.96
CA ILE A 264 0.19 2.16 15.99
C ILE A 264 -0.14 1.64 14.59
N ALA A 265 -0.11 2.51 13.57
CA ALA A 265 -0.38 2.12 12.18
C ALA A 265 0.55 0.99 11.73
N ARG A 266 1.87 1.13 11.97
CA ARG A 266 2.86 0.09 11.60
C ARG A 266 2.67 -1.21 12.38
N ILE A 267 2.39 -1.14 13.68
CA ILE A 267 2.12 -2.33 14.50
C ILE A 267 0.85 -3.06 14.01
N LEU A 268 -0.22 -2.33 13.72
CA LEU A 268 -1.45 -2.91 13.20
C LEU A 268 -1.24 -3.54 11.82
N ARG A 269 -0.44 -2.94 10.92
CA ARG A 269 -0.08 -3.57 9.64
C ARG A 269 0.66 -4.89 9.82
N ILE A 270 1.62 -4.96 10.74
CA ILE A 270 2.36 -6.20 11.07
C ILE A 270 1.38 -7.25 11.58
N ILE A 271 0.55 -6.92 12.58
CA ILE A 271 -0.42 -7.86 13.16
C ILE A 271 -1.41 -8.34 12.09
N GLN A 272 -1.94 -7.42 11.29
CA GLN A 272 -2.93 -7.72 10.27
C GLN A 272 -2.37 -8.64 9.19
N SER A 273 -1.15 -8.37 8.69
CA SER A 273 -0.52 -9.18 7.65
C SER A 273 -0.19 -10.60 8.12
N ILE A 274 0.26 -10.77 9.37
CA ILE A 274 0.52 -12.08 9.97
C ILE A 274 -0.79 -12.88 10.13
N ILE A 275 -1.80 -12.28 10.76
CA ILE A 275 -3.09 -12.95 10.99
C ILE A 275 -3.74 -13.33 9.65
N GLN A 276 -3.70 -12.45 8.65
CA GLN A 276 -4.27 -12.72 7.33
C GLN A 276 -3.51 -13.84 6.60
N SER A 277 -2.18 -13.84 6.64
CA SER A 277 -1.36 -14.88 6.01
C SER A 277 -1.67 -16.25 6.62
N PHE A 278 -1.77 -16.31 7.96
CA PHE A 278 -2.16 -17.52 8.66
C PHE A 278 -3.60 -17.94 8.31
N LEU A 279 -4.52 -16.98 8.17
CA LEU A 279 -5.92 -17.26 7.79
C LEU A 279 -6.02 -17.89 6.42
N ILE A 280 -5.30 -17.35 5.44
CA ILE A 280 -5.28 -17.88 4.08
C ILE A 280 -4.71 -19.30 4.10
N ALA A 281 -3.57 -19.50 4.78
CA ALA A 281 -2.95 -20.81 4.87
C ALA A 281 -3.86 -21.85 5.56
N PHE A 282 -4.54 -21.46 6.63
CA PHE A 282 -5.52 -22.30 7.32
C PHE A 282 -6.74 -22.60 6.45
N ALA A 283 -7.35 -21.57 5.88
CA ALA A 283 -8.60 -21.68 5.13
C ALA A 283 -8.44 -22.44 3.80
N SER A 284 -7.24 -22.43 3.20
CA SER A 284 -6.93 -23.21 2.00
C SER A 284 -7.16 -24.71 2.17
N LYS A 285 -7.09 -25.23 3.40
CA LYS A 285 -7.26 -26.66 3.72
C LYS A 285 -8.69 -27.05 4.12
N LEU A 286 -9.63 -26.10 4.11
CA LEU A 286 -11.00 -26.31 4.60
C LEU A 286 -11.99 -26.52 3.47
N LYS A 287 -12.97 -27.40 3.71
CA LYS A 287 -14.06 -27.68 2.77
C LYS A 287 -15.41 -27.73 3.47
N SER A 288 -16.47 -27.30 2.78
CA SER A 288 -17.84 -27.41 3.25
C SER A 288 -18.39 -28.79 2.93
N THR A 289 -18.67 -29.58 3.97
CA THR A 289 -19.33 -30.90 3.84
C THR A 289 -20.83 -30.75 3.62
N ASP A 290 -21.44 -29.68 4.14
CA ASP A 290 -22.87 -29.40 4.05
C ASP A 290 -23.16 -28.39 2.91
N PRO A 291 -24.02 -28.74 1.92
CA PRO A 291 -24.41 -27.85 0.83
C PRO A 291 -25.34 -26.70 1.24
N ASP A 292 -26.06 -26.80 2.37
CA ASP A 292 -27.03 -25.79 2.82
C ASP A 292 -26.44 -24.82 3.85
N ARG A 293 -25.30 -25.19 4.45
CA ARG A 293 -24.61 -24.37 5.45
C ARG A 293 -23.28 -23.86 4.92
N HIS A 294 -23.20 -22.54 4.69
CA HIS A 294 -21.98 -21.87 4.23
C HIS A 294 -21.38 -20.94 5.31
N PRO A 295 -20.83 -21.49 6.40
CA PRO A 295 -20.28 -20.68 7.49
C PRO A 295 -19.04 -19.92 6.99
N GLY A 296 -18.98 -18.62 7.25
CA GLY A 296 -17.83 -17.78 6.90
C GLY A 296 -17.85 -17.22 5.47
N ARG A 297 -18.78 -17.66 4.61
CA ARG A 297 -18.83 -17.27 3.19
C ARG A 297 -18.92 -15.76 2.98
N GLN A 298 -19.82 -15.10 3.72
CA GLN A 298 -19.98 -13.65 3.71
C GLN A 298 -18.71 -12.92 4.15
N THR A 299 -18.03 -13.46 5.17
CA THR A 299 -16.81 -12.88 5.71
C THR A 299 -15.66 -12.99 4.73
N ILE A 300 -15.50 -14.14 4.06
CA ILE A 300 -14.53 -14.29 2.98
C ILE A 300 -14.86 -13.33 1.84
N THR A 301 -16.14 -13.21 1.45
CA THR A 301 -16.56 -12.24 0.42
C THR A 301 -16.21 -10.79 0.80
N PHE A 302 -16.41 -10.41 2.07
CA PHE A 302 -15.98 -9.11 2.57
C PHE A 302 -14.44 -8.96 2.55
N LEU A 303 -13.69 -9.97 2.98
CA LEU A 303 -12.22 -9.96 2.97
C LEU A 303 -11.63 -9.82 1.55
N ILE A 304 -12.28 -10.39 0.52
CA ILE A 304 -11.91 -10.18 -0.89
C ILE A 304 -12.02 -8.70 -1.23
N THR A 305 -13.19 -8.09 -1.00
CA THR A 305 -13.42 -6.67 -1.32
C THR A 305 -12.55 -5.72 -0.48
N LEU A 306 -12.31 -6.06 0.78
CA LEU A 306 -11.46 -5.28 1.70
C LEU A 306 -9.99 -5.31 1.26
N ASN A 307 -9.46 -6.47 0.85
CA ASN A 307 -8.10 -6.55 0.30
C ASN A 307 -7.98 -5.84 -1.05
N MET A 308 -9.00 -5.93 -1.90
CA MET A 308 -9.02 -5.20 -3.17
C MET A 308 -9.03 -3.68 -2.97
N ALA A 309 -9.81 -3.18 -2.00
CA ALA A 309 -9.84 -1.76 -1.66
C ALA A 309 -8.49 -1.28 -1.10
N MET A 310 -7.87 -2.04 -0.19
CA MET A 310 -6.52 -1.74 0.32
C MET A 310 -5.46 -1.80 -0.79
N PHE A 311 -5.55 -2.76 -1.70
CA PHE A 311 -4.68 -2.85 -2.87
C PHE A 311 -4.77 -1.58 -3.72
N ILE A 312 -5.99 -1.17 -4.11
CA ILE A 312 -6.19 0.04 -4.92
C ILE A 312 -5.65 1.27 -4.19
N TYR A 313 -5.94 1.42 -2.90
CA TYR A 313 -5.47 2.54 -2.09
C TYR A 313 -3.94 2.62 -2.06
N GLN A 314 -3.26 1.49 -1.77
CA GLN A 314 -1.81 1.44 -1.68
C GLN A 314 -1.15 1.65 -3.05
N TRP A 315 -1.75 1.11 -4.12
CA TRP A 315 -1.29 1.29 -5.51
C TRP A 315 -1.24 2.79 -5.87
N PHE A 316 -2.31 3.53 -5.58
CA PHE A 316 -2.34 4.97 -5.87
C PHE A 316 -1.40 5.79 -4.97
N ILE A 317 -1.16 5.38 -3.73
CA ILE A 317 -0.39 6.19 -2.76
C ILE A 317 1.09 5.77 -2.67
N SER A 318 1.49 4.66 -3.32
CA SER A 318 2.85 4.08 -3.28
C SER A 318 3.99 5.07 -3.57
N ASP A 319 3.80 6.06 -4.46
CA ASP A 319 4.82 7.10 -4.75
C ASP A 319 5.01 8.11 -3.60
N LYS A 320 4.05 8.21 -2.67
CA LYS A 320 4.04 9.20 -1.57
C LYS A 320 4.32 8.60 -0.20
N ALA A 321 4.22 7.27 -0.05
CA ALA A 321 4.23 6.57 1.24
C ALA A 321 5.60 6.46 1.96
N GLY A 322 6.66 7.12 1.46
CA GLY A 322 8.04 6.98 1.96
C GLY A 322 8.66 8.22 2.59
N THR A 323 7.96 9.36 2.67
CA THR A 323 8.57 10.66 3.03
C THR A 323 8.49 10.97 4.53
N TYR A 324 8.83 10.01 5.39
CA TYR A 324 8.90 10.25 6.84
C TYR A 324 10.35 10.52 7.28
N GLU A 325 10.56 11.66 7.94
CA GLU A 325 11.89 12.16 8.29
C GLU A 325 12.67 11.22 9.23
N GLY A 326 11.99 10.59 10.20
CA GLY A 326 12.66 9.71 11.17
C GLY A 326 13.26 8.45 10.53
N VAL A 327 12.61 7.92 9.50
CA VAL A 327 13.13 6.76 8.75
C VAL A 327 14.34 7.18 7.91
N ILE A 328 14.27 8.35 7.29
CA ILE A 328 15.35 8.83 6.43
C ILE A 328 16.59 9.20 7.26
N SER A 329 16.41 9.77 8.46
CA SER A 329 17.52 10.02 9.38
C SER A 329 18.19 8.75 9.88
N LEU A 330 17.46 7.63 9.94
CA LEU A 330 17.97 6.34 10.43
C LEU A 330 18.74 5.59 9.33
N TYR A 331 18.17 5.49 8.13
CA TYR A 331 18.73 4.67 7.05
C TYR A 331 19.59 5.44 6.04
N GLY A 332 19.44 6.77 5.96
CA GLY A 332 19.99 7.60 4.90
C GLY A 332 19.07 7.65 3.67
N GLU A 333 19.16 8.75 2.92
CA GLU A 333 18.28 9.05 1.77
C GLU A 333 18.36 7.99 0.67
N GLU A 334 19.59 7.58 0.28
CA GLU A 334 19.84 6.62 -0.80
C GLU A 334 19.39 5.20 -0.44
N SER A 335 19.79 4.72 0.74
CA SER A 335 19.44 3.37 1.22
C SER A 335 17.93 3.21 1.40
N TRP A 336 17.26 4.24 1.93
CA TRP A 336 15.81 4.22 2.08
C TRP A 336 15.09 4.26 0.73
N ALA A 337 15.55 5.08 -0.22
CA ALA A 337 15.00 5.13 -1.57
C ALA A 337 15.08 3.76 -2.26
N PHE A 338 16.23 3.08 -2.14
CA PHE A 338 16.43 1.74 -2.68
C PHE A 338 15.50 0.72 -2.03
N PHE A 339 15.42 0.74 -0.70
CA PHE A 339 14.57 -0.14 0.09
C PHE A 339 13.08 0.00 -0.28
N VAL A 340 12.56 1.23 -0.32
CA VAL A 340 11.17 1.52 -0.71
C VAL A 340 10.89 1.04 -2.14
N SER A 341 11.86 1.16 -3.04
CA SER A 341 11.71 0.74 -4.45
C SER A 341 11.53 -0.77 -4.60
N ILE A 342 12.12 -1.57 -3.72
CA ILE A 342 11.96 -3.04 -3.70
C ILE A 342 10.69 -3.45 -2.97
N PHE A 343 10.49 -2.94 -1.75
CA PHE A 343 9.49 -3.49 -0.84
C PHE A 343 8.10 -2.86 -0.98
N SER A 344 7.99 -1.59 -1.42
CA SER A 344 6.67 -0.98 -1.65
C SER A 344 5.84 -1.77 -2.69
N PRO A 345 6.38 -2.15 -3.86
CA PRO A 345 5.64 -2.99 -4.81
C PRO A 345 5.22 -4.36 -4.23
N LEU A 346 6.03 -4.95 -3.35
CA LEU A 346 5.69 -6.20 -2.69
C LEU A 346 4.52 -6.06 -1.71
N THR A 347 4.37 -4.90 -1.05
CA THR A 347 3.20 -4.60 -0.21
C THR A 347 1.91 -4.56 -1.03
N VAL A 348 1.96 -3.93 -2.21
CA VAL A 348 0.85 -3.87 -3.17
C VAL A 348 0.52 -5.28 -3.67
N PHE A 349 1.56 -6.05 -4.03
CA PHE A 349 1.43 -7.44 -4.46
C PHE A 349 0.78 -8.32 -3.38
N PHE A 350 1.18 -8.19 -2.11
CA PHE A 350 0.59 -8.94 -1.01
C PHE A 350 -0.94 -8.76 -0.91
N ARG A 351 -1.43 -7.52 -1.05
CA ARG A 351 -2.88 -7.22 -1.02
C ARG A 351 -3.61 -7.81 -2.21
N PHE A 352 -3.03 -7.67 -3.40
CA PHE A 352 -3.57 -8.25 -4.63
C PHE A 352 -3.65 -9.78 -4.53
N HIS A 353 -2.53 -10.45 -4.23
CA HIS A 353 -2.46 -11.90 -4.16
C HIS A 353 -3.35 -12.47 -3.05
N SER A 354 -3.41 -11.81 -1.89
CA SER A 354 -4.34 -12.19 -0.82
C SER A 354 -5.80 -12.20 -1.28
N SER A 355 -6.21 -11.23 -2.12
CA SER A 355 -7.56 -11.21 -2.68
C SER A 355 -7.81 -12.39 -3.63
N VAL A 356 -6.80 -12.78 -4.42
CA VAL A 356 -6.85 -13.95 -5.30
C VAL A 356 -6.99 -15.23 -4.47
N CYS A 357 -6.15 -15.43 -3.45
CA CYS A 357 -6.24 -16.56 -2.53
C CYS A 357 -7.63 -16.65 -1.88
N PHE A 358 -8.20 -15.53 -1.42
CA PHE A 358 -9.55 -15.56 -0.84
C PHE A 358 -10.64 -15.91 -1.86
N VAL A 359 -10.51 -15.48 -3.13
CA VAL A 359 -11.41 -15.90 -4.22
C VAL A 359 -11.31 -17.40 -4.45
N GLU A 360 -10.10 -17.96 -4.43
CA GLU A 360 -9.87 -19.40 -4.59
C GLU A 360 -10.46 -20.18 -3.42
N ILE A 361 -10.16 -19.79 -2.17
CA ILE A 361 -10.77 -20.36 -0.96
C ILE A 361 -12.30 -20.32 -1.07
N TRP A 362 -12.88 -19.17 -1.45
CA TRP A 362 -14.32 -19.06 -1.61
C TRP A 362 -14.89 -20.03 -2.65
N LYS A 363 -14.18 -20.26 -3.75
CA LYS A 363 -14.58 -21.21 -4.80
C LYS A 363 -14.43 -22.65 -4.35
N HIS A 364 -13.29 -23.01 -3.75
CA HIS A 364 -12.96 -24.37 -3.37
C HIS A 364 -13.75 -24.84 -2.15
N THR A 365 -13.84 -24.01 -1.11
CA THR A 365 -14.51 -24.37 0.15
C THR A 365 -16.03 -24.56 -0.03
N TYR A 366 -16.67 -23.77 -0.89
CA TYR A 366 -18.14 -23.81 -1.09
C TYR A 366 -18.57 -24.40 -2.45
N ALA A 367 -17.67 -25.07 -3.16
CA ALA A 367 -18.05 -25.89 -4.31
C ALA A 367 -18.95 -27.04 -3.84
N LYS A 368 -20.03 -27.33 -4.58
CA LYS A 368 -20.91 -28.45 -4.26
C LYS A 368 -20.12 -29.77 -4.35
N PRO A 369 -20.17 -30.65 -3.33
CA PRO A 369 -19.69 -32.01 -3.51
C PRO A 369 -20.54 -32.68 -4.61
N HIS A 370 -19.85 -33.34 -5.55
CA HIS A 370 -20.48 -34.09 -6.64
C HIS A 370 -20.83 -35.49 -6.18
#